data_AF-A0A1Y4URM1-F1
#
_entry.id   AF-A0A1Y4URM1-F1
#
_cell.length_a   1.000
_cell.length_b   1.000
_cell.length_c   1.000
_cell.angle_alpha   90.00
_cell.angle_beta   90.00
_cell.angle_gamma   90.00
#
_symmetry.space_group_name_H-M   'P 1'
#
loop_
_entity.id
_entity.type
_entity.pdbx_description
1 polymer ?
#
loop_
_entity_poly.entity_id
_entity_poly.type
_entity_poly.pdbx_seq_one_letter_code
_entity_poly.pdbx_strand_id
1 'polypeptide(L)'
;MKKTVTILLAAALTMASVPAFAADAVTATPNSSSVLVNGTDTKFEAYNIGGYNYFKLRDISYSLNGTTNSFSVAWDAENNAMSLTTKAEYTAVGGEMAVSENTDKKSAVASDSKVLVDEKEVTLEAYNIDGYNYFKLRDLGDALGFTVDWNAETSTISITTAAETTEEGTTTETPAEGTEEGTTTETPAEGTEEGTTTETPAEGTEEGTTTETPATESTK
;
A
#
# COMPACT_ATOMS: atom_id res chain seq x y z
N MET A 1 49.06 -9.63 -26.79
CA MET A 1 47.74 -9.32 -27.37
C MET A 1 47.06 -8.26 -26.51
N LYS A 2 46.51 -7.19 -27.11
CA LYS A 2 45.60 -6.23 -26.44
C LYS A 2 44.60 -5.78 -27.51
N LYS A 3 43.30 -6.01 -27.32
CA LYS A 3 42.25 -5.62 -28.27
C LYS A 3 41.60 -4.31 -27.77
N THR A 4 41.98 -3.18 -28.35
CA THR A 4 41.26 -1.91 -28.16
C THR A 4 40.07 -1.88 -29.10
N VAL A 5 38.86 -2.01 -28.55
CA VAL A 5 37.60 -1.88 -29.30
C VAL A 5 37.00 -0.51 -29.01
N THR A 6 37.22 0.44 -29.91
CA THR A 6 36.62 1.78 -29.83
C THR A 6 35.32 1.79 -30.60
N ILE A 7 34.18 1.71 -29.89
CA ILE A 7 32.86 1.91 -30.51
C ILE A 7 32.55 3.41 -30.50
N LEU A 8 32.65 4.02 -31.68
CA LEU A 8 32.06 5.31 -31.97
C LEU A 8 30.62 5.07 -32.48
N LEU A 9 29.62 5.50 -31.71
CA LEU A 9 28.23 5.53 -32.17
C LEU A 9 27.55 6.84 -31.75
N ALA A 10 27.90 7.93 -32.45
CA ALA A 10 27.25 9.22 -32.31
C ALA A 10 25.90 9.22 -33.06
N ALA A 11 24.88 8.61 -32.45
CA ALA A 11 23.51 8.70 -32.94
C ALA A 11 22.96 10.12 -32.68
N ALA A 12 22.95 10.96 -33.72
CA ALA A 12 22.36 12.29 -33.65
C ALA A 12 20.83 12.19 -33.58
N LEU A 13 20.29 12.12 -32.36
CA LEU A 13 18.84 12.10 -32.13
C LEU A 13 18.23 13.46 -32.50
N THR A 14 17.70 13.54 -33.73
CA THR A 14 16.87 14.67 -34.15
C THR A 14 15.57 14.66 -33.37
N MET A 15 15.46 15.52 -32.34
CA MET A 15 14.19 15.76 -31.67
C MET A 15 13.20 16.41 -32.64
N ALA A 16 12.39 15.58 -33.31
CA ALA A 16 11.17 16.05 -33.93
C ALA A 16 10.24 16.50 -32.80
N SER A 17 9.99 17.81 -32.68
CA SER A 17 9.05 18.35 -31.69
C SER A 17 7.63 18.00 -32.11
N VAL A 18 7.18 16.80 -31.73
CA VAL A 18 5.78 16.39 -31.81
C VAL A 18 4.97 17.43 -31.03
N PRO A 19 3.92 18.03 -31.62
CA PRO A 19 3.10 18.98 -30.89
C PRO A 19 2.39 18.25 -29.75
N ALA A 20 2.79 18.55 -28.51
CA ALA A 20 2.08 18.09 -27.33
C ALA A 20 0.69 18.71 -27.34
N PHE A 21 -0.33 17.89 -27.61
CA PHE A 21 -1.71 18.25 -27.34
C PHE A 21 -1.85 18.37 -25.82
N ALA A 22 -1.88 19.60 -25.32
CA ALA A 22 -2.10 19.85 -23.90
C ALA A 22 -3.52 19.39 -23.56
N ALA A 23 -3.65 18.23 -22.91
CA ALA A 23 -4.87 17.86 -22.21
C ALA A 23 -5.14 18.93 -21.13
N ASP A 24 -6.41 19.31 -20.96
CA ASP A 24 -6.81 20.38 -20.04
C ASP A 24 -6.32 20.09 -18.62
N ALA A 25 -5.34 20.86 -18.16
CA ALA A 25 -4.71 20.65 -16.87
C ALA A 25 -5.61 21.13 -15.73
N VAL A 26 -5.75 20.30 -14.70
CA VAL A 26 -6.47 20.64 -13.47
C VAL A 26 -5.51 21.21 -12.42
N THR A 27 -6.07 21.88 -11.41
CA THR A 27 -5.30 22.47 -10.32
C THR A 27 -5.05 21.45 -9.21
N ALA A 28 -3.79 21.08 -8.99
CA ALA A 28 -3.36 20.32 -7.82
C ALA A 28 -3.04 21.29 -6.67
N THR A 29 -3.77 21.18 -5.56
CA THR A 29 -3.51 21.97 -4.35
C THR A 29 -2.74 21.11 -3.35
N PRO A 30 -1.58 21.53 -2.80
CA PRO A 30 -0.84 20.72 -1.83
C PRO A 30 -1.71 20.28 -0.64
N ASN A 31 -1.53 19.03 -0.20
CA ASN A 31 -2.26 18.44 0.92
C ASN A 31 -1.37 18.39 2.16
N SER A 32 -1.75 19.11 3.21
CA SER A 32 -1.04 19.19 4.49
C SER A 32 -1.60 18.25 5.57
N SER A 33 -2.41 17.26 5.21
CA SER A 33 -2.92 16.25 6.16
C SER A 33 -1.77 15.41 6.74
N SER A 34 -1.88 14.97 7.99
CA SER A 34 -0.95 13.95 8.50
C SER A 34 -1.24 12.61 7.84
N VAL A 35 -0.22 11.79 7.59
CA VAL A 35 -0.38 10.47 6.97
C VAL A 35 0.29 9.43 7.85
N LEU A 36 -0.47 8.43 8.29
CA LEU A 36 0.03 7.31 9.08
C LEU A 36 0.11 6.06 8.19
N VAL A 37 1.29 5.49 8.01
CA VAL A 37 1.47 4.18 7.36
C VAL A 37 1.64 3.14 8.46
N ASN A 38 0.68 2.22 8.60
CA ASN A 38 0.62 1.25 9.70
C ASN A 38 0.80 1.91 11.09
N GLY A 39 0.18 3.07 11.29
CA GLY A 39 0.28 3.89 12.52
C GLY A 39 1.52 4.79 12.62
N THR A 40 2.49 4.69 11.70
CA THR A 40 3.73 5.49 11.72
C THR A 40 3.57 6.76 10.89
N ASP A 41 3.77 7.93 11.51
CA ASP A 41 3.72 9.23 10.79
C ASP A 41 4.79 9.29 9.70
N THR A 42 4.32 9.50 8.47
CA THR A 42 5.10 9.39 7.23
C THR A 42 4.80 10.61 6.37
N LYS A 43 5.84 11.28 5.86
CA LYS A 43 5.67 12.52 5.06
C LYS A 43 5.72 12.21 3.58
N PHE A 44 4.79 12.81 2.83
CA PHE A 44 4.62 12.63 1.39
C PHE A 44 4.47 14.00 0.71
N GLU A 45 4.95 14.15 -0.51
CA GLU A 45 4.44 15.19 -1.40
C GLU A 45 3.11 14.67 -1.97
N ALA A 46 2.00 15.31 -1.61
CA ALA A 46 0.65 14.86 -1.95
C ALA A 46 -0.25 16.06 -2.26
N TYR A 47 -1.30 15.84 -3.06
CA TYR A 47 -2.18 16.89 -3.56
C TYR A 47 -3.64 16.55 -3.39
N ASN A 48 -4.48 17.56 -3.18
CA ASN A 48 -5.91 17.46 -3.38
C ASN A 48 -6.27 17.93 -4.80
N ILE A 49 -7.00 17.09 -5.54
CA ILE A 49 -7.56 17.37 -6.86
C ILE A 49 -9.02 16.90 -6.81
N GLY A 50 -9.97 17.76 -7.23
CA GLY A 50 -11.40 17.40 -7.27
C GLY A 50 -12.02 17.00 -5.91
N GLY A 51 -11.36 17.29 -4.79
CA GLY A 51 -11.76 16.83 -3.45
C GLY A 51 -11.08 15.54 -2.98
N TYR A 52 -10.43 14.78 -3.86
CA TYR A 52 -9.72 13.55 -3.51
C TYR A 52 -8.22 13.76 -3.32
N ASN A 53 -7.57 12.86 -2.57
CA ASN A 53 -6.16 12.94 -2.23
C ASN A 53 -5.33 12.05 -3.19
N TYR A 54 -4.36 12.66 -3.86
CA TYR A 54 -3.48 12.03 -4.85
C TYR A 54 -2.04 11.97 -4.35
N PHE A 55 -1.43 10.80 -4.48
CA PHE A 55 -0.10 10.49 -3.95
C PHE A 55 0.83 9.97 -5.05
N LYS A 56 2.11 10.33 -4.96
CA LYS A 56 3.15 9.88 -5.89
C LYS A 56 3.30 8.36 -5.79
N LEU A 57 3.05 7.62 -6.87
CA LEU A 57 2.94 6.16 -6.81
C LEU A 57 4.19 5.48 -6.20
N ARG A 58 5.38 5.95 -6.58
CA ARG A 58 6.65 5.41 -6.09
C ARG A 58 6.88 5.67 -4.61
N ASP A 59 6.25 6.70 -4.03
CA ASP A 59 6.31 6.95 -2.58
C ASP A 59 5.42 5.96 -1.83
N ILE A 60 4.22 5.65 -2.35
CA ILE A 60 3.36 4.61 -1.78
C ILE A 60 4.08 3.26 -1.83
N SER A 61 4.60 2.87 -3.01
CA SER A 61 5.37 1.65 -3.23
C SER A 61 6.59 1.54 -2.30
N TYR A 62 7.34 2.65 -2.11
CA TYR A 62 8.45 2.72 -1.16
C TYR A 62 7.98 2.57 0.29
N SER A 63 6.90 3.24 0.68
CA SER A 63 6.39 3.25 2.07
C SER A 63 5.76 1.93 2.53
N LEU A 64 5.27 1.10 1.60
CA LEU A 64 4.71 -0.23 1.88
C LEU A 64 5.74 -1.36 1.70
N ASN A 65 6.98 -1.05 1.31
CA ASN A 65 8.00 -2.03 1.01
C ASN A 65 8.44 -2.79 2.28
N GLY A 66 8.43 -4.13 2.23
CA GLY A 66 8.65 -4.98 3.41
C GLY A 66 7.38 -5.32 4.20
N THR A 67 6.20 -5.08 3.63
CA THR A 67 4.89 -5.56 4.15
C THR A 67 4.22 -6.54 3.20
N THR A 68 3.18 -7.23 3.66
CA THR A 68 2.22 -8.00 2.82
C THR A 68 1.71 -7.28 1.57
N ASN A 69 1.60 -5.95 1.59
CA ASN A 69 1.16 -5.10 0.46
C ASN A 69 2.32 -4.43 -0.28
N SER A 70 3.55 -4.94 -0.16
CA SER A 70 4.67 -4.55 -1.03
C SER A 70 4.29 -4.74 -2.49
N PHE A 71 4.63 -3.79 -3.35
CA PHE A 71 4.49 -3.93 -4.80
C PHE A 71 5.61 -3.21 -5.53
N SER A 72 6.06 -3.78 -6.65
CA SER A 72 7.07 -3.15 -7.52
C SER A 72 6.41 -2.31 -8.61
N VAL A 73 7.14 -1.33 -9.17
CA VAL A 73 6.63 -0.40 -10.19
C VAL A 73 7.57 -0.34 -11.39
N ALA A 74 7.18 -1.00 -12.48
CA ALA A 74 7.85 -0.95 -13.78
C ALA A 74 7.16 0.03 -14.74
N TRP A 75 7.92 0.53 -15.72
CA TRP A 75 7.43 1.43 -16.77
C TRP A 75 7.83 0.90 -18.14
N ASP A 76 6.86 0.79 -19.02
CA ASP A 76 7.00 0.43 -20.43
C ASP A 76 6.68 1.65 -21.30
N ALA A 77 7.73 2.23 -21.86
CA ALA A 77 7.64 3.40 -22.73
C ALA A 77 7.20 3.07 -24.17
N GLU A 78 7.25 1.80 -24.60
CA GLU A 78 6.82 1.36 -25.93
C GLU A 78 5.30 1.18 -25.97
N ASN A 79 4.71 0.67 -24.90
CA ASN A 79 3.26 0.44 -24.78
C ASN A 79 2.50 1.54 -24.01
N ASN A 80 3.16 2.63 -23.59
CA ASN A 80 2.64 3.67 -22.69
C ASN A 80 1.95 3.05 -21.46
N ALA A 81 2.67 2.18 -20.77
CA ALA A 81 2.10 1.28 -19.77
C ALA A 81 2.92 1.24 -18.47
N MET A 82 2.21 1.09 -17.36
CA MET A 82 2.76 1.03 -16.02
C MET A 82 2.34 -0.28 -15.36
N SER A 83 3.32 -1.12 -15.03
CA SER A 83 3.07 -2.43 -14.44
C SER A 83 3.35 -2.40 -12.94
N LEU A 84 2.32 -2.77 -12.17
CA LEU A 84 2.35 -2.92 -10.72
C LEU A 84 2.32 -4.42 -10.44
N THR A 85 3.35 -4.96 -9.81
CA THR A 85 3.41 -6.38 -9.41
C THR A 85 3.23 -6.47 -7.91
N THR A 86 2.15 -7.08 -7.44
CA THR A 86 1.86 -7.23 -6.01
C THR A 86 2.77 -8.27 -5.37
N LYS A 87 2.96 -8.17 -4.04
CA LYS A 87 3.82 -9.04 -3.23
C LYS A 87 5.28 -9.08 -3.70
N ALA A 88 5.74 -8.03 -4.39
CA ALA A 88 7.09 -7.88 -4.89
C ALA A 88 7.80 -6.71 -4.20
N GLU A 89 9.09 -6.86 -3.90
CA GLU A 89 9.91 -5.81 -3.30
C GLU A 89 10.05 -4.60 -4.24
N TYR A 90 9.98 -3.39 -3.67
CA TYR A 90 10.31 -2.17 -4.38
C TYR A 90 11.82 -1.88 -4.34
N THR A 91 12.40 -1.60 -5.51
CA THR A 91 13.76 -1.06 -5.63
C THR A 91 13.68 0.44 -5.91
N ALA A 92 14.25 1.25 -5.03
CA ALA A 92 14.29 2.70 -5.18
C ALA A 92 15.13 3.14 -6.39
N VAL A 93 14.61 4.12 -7.15
CA VAL A 93 15.24 4.71 -8.34
C VAL A 93 15.72 6.15 -8.12
N GLY A 94 15.34 6.78 -7.01
CA GLY A 94 15.73 8.13 -6.61
C GLY A 94 14.56 9.11 -6.65
N GLY A 95 14.44 9.93 -5.60
CA GLY A 95 13.36 10.92 -5.45
C GLY A 95 12.12 10.40 -4.73
N GLU A 96 12.11 9.15 -4.28
CA GLU A 96 11.10 8.64 -3.36
C GLU A 96 11.13 9.37 -2.02
N MET A 97 9.95 9.57 -1.44
CA MET A 97 9.72 10.28 -0.16
C MET A 97 10.26 11.72 -0.11
N ALA A 98 10.72 12.28 -1.24
CA ALA A 98 11.10 13.68 -1.35
C ALA A 98 9.86 14.56 -1.21
N VAL A 99 9.89 15.45 -0.22
CA VAL A 99 8.88 16.49 0.02
C VAL A 99 9.51 17.84 -0.33
N SER A 100 8.78 18.68 -1.07
CA SER A 100 9.24 20.05 -1.36
C SER A 100 8.71 21.04 -0.32
N GLU A 101 9.49 22.07 -0.02
CA GLU A 101 9.06 23.24 0.77
C GLU A 101 8.04 24.13 0.01
N ASN A 102 7.61 23.72 -1.19
CA ASN A 102 6.79 24.54 -2.07
C ASN A 102 5.28 24.26 -1.84
N THR A 103 4.61 25.22 -1.21
CA THR A 103 3.16 25.21 -0.97
C THR A 103 2.32 25.76 -2.13
N ASP A 104 2.92 26.08 -3.28
CA ASP A 104 2.20 26.56 -4.45
C ASP A 104 1.32 25.47 -5.10
N LYS A 105 0.26 25.91 -5.76
CA LYS A 105 -0.61 25.05 -6.57
C LYS A 105 0.11 24.66 -7.86
N LYS A 106 0.05 23.37 -8.21
CA LYS A 106 0.70 22.81 -9.40
C LYS A 106 -0.31 22.50 -10.51
N SER A 107 0.21 22.41 -11.73
CA SER A 107 -0.53 21.94 -12.90
C SER A 107 -0.53 20.41 -12.92
N ALA A 108 -1.72 19.80 -12.95
CA ALA A 108 -1.89 18.35 -13.04
C ALA A 108 -2.51 17.97 -14.39
N VAL A 109 -1.78 17.21 -15.21
CA VAL A 109 -2.24 16.76 -16.53
C VAL A 109 -2.73 15.32 -16.40
N ALA A 110 -3.95 15.01 -16.89
CA ALA A 110 -4.47 13.65 -16.81
C ALA A 110 -3.57 12.67 -17.59
N SER A 111 -3.28 11.52 -16.99
CA SER A 111 -2.47 10.47 -17.63
C SER A 111 -3.30 9.68 -18.63
N ASP A 112 -2.73 9.38 -19.80
CA ASP A 112 -3.29 8.45 -20.79
C ASP A 112 -2.67 7.04 -20.71
N SER A 113 -1.67 6.85 -19.84
CA SER A 113 -0.95 5.59 -19.68
C SER A 113 -1.83 4.47 -19.12
N LYS A 114 -1.66 3.27 -19.70
CA LYS A 114 -2.25 2.03 -19.17
C LYS A 114 -1.69 1.71 -17.79
N VAL A 115 -2.52 1.11 -16.94
CA VAL A 115 -2.09 0.57 -15.64
C VAL A 115 -2.43 -0.91 -15.61
N LEU A 116 -1.45 -1.74 -15.28
CA LEU A 116 -1.62 -3.18 -15.15
C LEU A 116 -1.28 -3.57 -13.72
N VAL A 117 -2.19 -4.25 -13.03
CA VAL A 117 -1.94 -4.91 -11.73
C VAL A 117 -1.86 -6.39 -12.01
N ASP A 118 -0.70 -7.01 -11.74
CA ASP A 118 -0.43 -8.43 -11.99
C ASP A 118 -0.85 -8.86 -13.41
N GLU A 119 -0.26 -8.19 -14.40
CA GLU A 119 -0.51 -8.35 -15.85
C GLU A 119 -1.94 -8.02 -16.35
N LYS A 120 -2.87 -7.69 -15.44
CA LYS A 120 -4.26 -7.35 -15.77
C LYS A 120 -4.46 -5.84 -15.84
N GLU A 121 -4.93 -5.33 -16.98
CA GLU A 121 -5.27 -3.91 -17.16
C GLU A 121 -6.40 -3.48 -16.21
N VAL A 122 -6.20 -2.34 -15.52
CA VAL A 122 -7.15 -1.73 -14.59
C VAL A 122 -7.32 -0.24 -14.89
N THR A 123 -8.50 0.32 -14.60
CA THR A 123 -8.76 1.76 -14.75
C THR A 123 -8.56 2.44 -13.40
N LEU A 124 -7.51 3.25 -13.28
CA LEU A 124 -7.24 4.12 -12.14
C LEU A 124 -7.06 5.56 -12.60
N GLU A 125 -7.61 6.52 -11.86
CA GLU A 125 -7.42 7.94 -12.16
C GLU A 125 -6.04 8.40 -11.70
N ALA A 126 -5.24 8.88 -12.66
CA ALA A 126 -3.87 9.32 -12.45
C ALA A 126 -3.57 10.64 -13.16
N TYR A 127 -2.73 11.46 -12.53
CA TYR A 127 -2.25 12.73 -13.06
C TYR A 127 -0.72 12.76 -13.09
N ASN A 128 -0.15 13.32 -14.15
CA ASN A 128 1.25 13.73 -14.15
C ASN A 128 1.39 15.12 -13.52
N ILE A 129 2.29 15.24 -12.55
CA ILE A 129 2.65 16.50 -11.87
C ILE A 129 4.18 16.52 -11.76
N ASP A 130 4.82 17.56 -12.28
CA ASP A 130 6.28 17.73 -12.35
C ASP A 130 7.05 16.51 -12.91
N GLY A 131 6.42 15.73 -13.81
CA GLY A 131 6.99 14.52 -14.39
C GLY A 131 6.71 13.22 -13.63
N TYR A 132 6.15 13.28 -12.42
CA TYR A 132 5.78 12.11 -11.63
C TYR A 132 4.29 11.78 -11.76
N ASN A 133 3.95 10.49 -11.63
CA ASN A 133 2.56 10.02 -11.72
C ASN A 133 1.93 9.89 -10.32
N TYR A 134 0.83 10.60 -10.13
CA TYR A 134 0.07 10.73 -8.89
C TYR A 134 -1.29 10.05 -9.03
N PHE A 135 -1.65 9.18 -8.08
CA PHE A 135 -2.84 8.34 -8.12
C PHE A 135 -3.80 8.66 -6.98
N LYS A 136 -5.11 8.57 -7.24
CA LYS A 136 -6.16 8.69 -6.23
C LYS A 136 -6.00 7.59 -5.18
N LEU A 137 -5.61 7.97 -3.96
CA LEU A 137 -5.04 7.02 -2.98
C LEU A 137 -6.00 5.88 -2.59
N ARG A 138 -7.32 6.16 -2.50
CA ARG A 138 -8.33 5.15 -2.17
C ARG A 138 -8.41 4.06 -3.25
N ASP A 139 -8.55 4.47 -4.50
CA ASP A 139 -8.68 3.61 -5.67
C ASP A 139 -7.40 2.77 -5.87
N LEU A 140 -6.24 3.34 -5.56
CA LEU A 140 -4.96 2.61 -5.52
C LEU A 140 -4.92 1.56 -4.39
N GLY A 141 -5.48 1.86 -3.22
CA GLY A 141 -5.63 0.91 -2.11
C GLY A 141 -6.59 -0.23 -2.45
N ASP A 142 -7.75 0.08 -3.02
CA ASP A 142 -8.73 -0.90 -3.50
C ASP A 142 -8.12 -1.85 -4.56
N ALA A 143 -7.22 -1.34 -5.41
CA ALA A 143 -6.53 -2.12 -6.44
C ALA A 143 -5.34 -2.96 -5.94
N LEU A 144 -4.68 -2.56 -4.83
CA LEU A 144 -3.48 -3.20 -4.29
C LEU A 144 -3.69 -3.88 -2.92
N GLY A 145 -4.94 -3.88 -2.42
CA GLY A 145 -5.36 -4.61 -1.22
C GLY A 145 -4.95 -3.97 0.12
N PHE A 146 -4.69 -2.65 0.16
CA PHE A 146 -4.44 -1.91 1.41
C PHE A 146 -5.58 -0.93 1.69
N THR A 147 -5.94 -0.72 2.96
CA THR A 147 -7.04 0.18 3.33
C THR A 147 -6.58 1.62 3.48
N VAL A 148 -7.51 2.55 3.25
CA VAL A 148 -7.27 3.99 3.36
C VAL A 148 -8.41 4.60 4.17
N ASP A 149 -8.10 5.17 5.33
CA ASP A 149 -9.07 5.78 6.24
C ASP A 149 -8.82 7.28 6.40
N TRP A 150 -9.83 8.01 6.89
CA TRP A 150 -9.78 9.44 7.10
C TRP A 150 -10.38 9.80 8.45
N ASN A 151 -9.56 10.33 9.36
CA ASN A 151 -10.03 11.00 10.57
C ASN A 151 -10.19 12.49 10.27
N ALA A 152 -11.44 12.97 10.29
CA ALA A 152 -11.78 14.37 10.04
C ALA A 152 -11.44 15.32 11.20
N GLU A 153 -11.42 14.82 12.44
CA GLU A 153 -11.11 15.62 13.64
C GLU A 153 -9.62 15.96 13.69
N THR A 154 -8.76 14.99 13.37
CA THR A 154 -7.29 15.16 13.36
C THR A 154 -6.71 15.45 11.97
N SER A 155 -7.56 15.58 10.94
CA SER A 155 -7.17 15.74 9.52
C SER A 155 -6.06 14.75 9.11
N THR A 156 -6.31 13.47 9.40
CA THR A 156 -5.32 12.39 9.27
C THR A 156 -5.78 11.33 8.29
N ILE A 157 -4.91 10.98 7.34
CA ILE A 157 -5.06 9.85 6.43
C ILE A 157 -4.34 8.65 7.07
N SER A 158 -5.02 7.52 7.21
CA SER A 158 -4.38 6.26 7.64
C SER A 158 -4.30 5.31 6.46
N ILE A 159 -3.11 4.76 6.19
CA ILE A 159 -2.85 3.70 5.22
C ILE A 159 -2.52 2.44 6.03
N THR A 160 -3.30 1.37 5.85
CA THR A 160 -3.13 0.13 6.63
C THR A 160 -2.97 -1.07 5.69
N THR A 161 -1.90 -1.82 5.87
CA THR A 161 -1.65 -3.08 5.14
C THR A 161 -2.35 -4.25 5.80
N ALA A 162 -2.54 -5.34 5.07
CA ALA A 162 -2.95 -6.60 5.67
C ALA A 162 -1.93 -7.06 6.73
N ALA A 163 -2.40 -7.75 7.76
CA ALA A 163 -1.52 -8.36 8.75
C ALA A 163 -0.63 -9.44 8.09
N GLU A 164 0.60 -9.58 8.57
CA GLU A 164 1.53 -10.65 8.18
C GLU A 164 0.93 -12.02 8.56
N THR A 165 0.13 -12.61 7.67
CA THR A 165 -0.31 -14.00 7.79
C THR A 165 0.91 -14.88 7.60
N THR A 166 1.46 -15.37 8.72
CA THR A 166 2.50 -16.39 8.71
C THR A 166 1.88 -17.70 8.22
N GLU A 167 1.84 -17.87 6.90
CA GLU A 167 1.60 -19.14 6.23
C GLU A 167 2.77 -20.07 6.59
N GLU A 168 2.69 -20.70 7.76
CA GLU A 168 3.53 -21.85 8.08
C GLU A 168 3.30 -22.89 6.99
N GLY A 169 4.32 -23.06 6.14
CA GLY A 169 4.22 -23.90 4.95
C GLY A 169 3.80 -25.30 5.35
N THR A 170 2.54 -25.65 5.09
CA THR A 170 2.02 -26.99 5.30
C THR A 170 2.68 -27.89 4.26
N THR A 171 3.86 -28.41 4.61
CA THR A 171 4.60 -29.37 3.82
C THR A 171 3.71 -30.59 3.65
N THR A 172 3.05 -30.68 2.48
CA THR A 172 2.23 -31.83 2.13
C THR A 172 3.19 -32.93 1.68
N GLU A 173 3.89 -33.49 2.67
CA GLU A 173 4.68 -34.71 2.58
C GLU A 173 3.80 -35.79 1.93
N THR A 174 4.01 -36.00 0.63
CA THR A 174 3.26 -36.99 -0.13
C THR A 174 3.76 -38.37 0.31
N PRO A 175 2.93 -39.23 0.95
CA PRO A 175 3.41 -40.51 1.46
C PRO A 175 3.84 -41.40 0.30
N ALA A 176 5.15 -41.55 0.10
CA ALA A 176 5.70 -42.44 -0.90
C ALA A 176 5.46 -43.89 -0.47
N GLU A 177 4.80 -44.64 -1.35
CA GLU A 177 4.35 -46.02 -1.12
C GLU A 177 5.49 -46.97 -0.76
N GLY A 178 5.40 -47.61 0.41
CA GLY A 178 6.38 -48.56 0.92
C GLY A 178 5.69 -49.81 1.50
N THR A 179 5.53 -50.83 0.67
CA THR A 179 5.04 -52.17 1.10
C THR A 179 6.20 -52.99 1.66
N GLU A 180 5.97 -53.72 2.77
CA GLU A 180 6.43 -55.09 3.10
C GLU A 180 5.76 -55.53 4.43
N GLU A 181 5.83 -56.82 4.78
CA GLU A 181 4.99 -57.44 5.84
C GLU A 181 5.48 -57.21 7.29
N GLY A 182 4.54 -57.26 8.26
CA GLY A 182 4.87 -57.09 9.70
C GLY A 182 3.74 -57.45 10.68
N THR A 183 3.33 -58.72 10.75
CA THR A 183 2.29 -59.20 11.68
C THR A 183 2.72 -59.16 13.15
N THR A 184 1.91 -58.52 14.02
CA THR A 184 1.60 -59.05 15.36
C THR A 184 0.28 -58.50 15.92
N THR A 185 -0.50 -59.39 16.55
CA THR A 185 -1.71 -59.12 17.34
C THR A 185 -1.34 -58.67 18.76
N GLU A 186 -2.17 -57.84 19.41
CA GLU A 186 -2.65 -58.01 20.82
C GLU A 186 -3.73 -56.95 21.14
N THR A 187 -4.75 -57.31 21.94
CA THR A 187 -5.99 -56.52 22.18
C THR A 187 -6.71 -57.02 23.45
N PRO A 188 -7.42 -56.19 24.25
CA PRO A 188 -7.29 -54.76 24.58
C PRO A 188 -7.05 -54.56 26.11
N ALA A 189 -7.12 -53.32 26.61
CA ALA A 189 -7.36 -53.06 28.04
C ALA A 189 -8.30 -51.85 28.23
N GLU A 190 -9.28 -52.00 29.12
CA GLU A 190 -10.30 -51.02 29.50
C GLU A 190 -9.85 -50.21 30.73
N GLY A 191 -10.26 -48.94 30.84
CA GLY A 191 -9.93 -48.07 31.98
C GLY A 191 -10.89 -46.89 32.09
N THR A 192 -11.50 -46.72 33.27
CA THR A 192 -12.68 -45.88 33.52
C THR A 192 -12.40 -44.83 34.61
N GLU A 193 -13.40 -44.00 34.92
CA GLU A 193 -13.45 -42.96 35.98
C GLU A 193 -12.80 -41.62 35.57
N GLU A 194 -13.58 -40.54 35.38
CA GLU A 194 -14.34 -39.70 36.34
C GLU A 194 -13.49 -38.59 37.00
N GLY A 195 -14.06 -37.38 37.09
CA GLY A 195 -13.33 -36.20 37.55
C GLY A 195 -14.09 -34.88 37.39
N THR A 196 -15.28 -34.77 38.01
CA THR A 196 -16.07 -33.52 38.02
C THR A 196 -15.67 -32.63 39.20
N THR A 197 -15.34 -31.35 38.94
CA THR A 197 -15.60 -30.25 39.89
C THR A 197 -15.94 -28.95 39.15
N THR A 198 -17.09 -28.37 39.50
CA THR A 198 -17.50 -26.98 39.22
C THR A 198 -17.01 -26.07 40.36
N GLU A 199 -17.51 -24.83 40.46
CA GLU A 199 -17.24 -23.75 41.45
C GLU A 199 -16.12 -22.76 41.03
N THR A 200 -16.24 -21.43 41.20
CA THR A 200 -17.42 -20.56 41.43
C THR A 200 -17.06 -19.09 41.09
N PRO A 201 -18.02 -18.23 40.68
CA PRO A 201 -17.75 -16.83 40.29
C PRO A 201 -17.51 -15.86 41.46
N ALA A 202 -17.05 -14.64 41.15
CA ALA A 202 -16.96 -13.51 42.07
C ALA A 202 -17.57 -12.23 41.45
N GLU A 203 -18.29 -11.44 42.28
CA GLU A 203 -19.05 -10.24 41.91
C GLU A 203 -18.58 -9.01 42.73
N GLY A 204 -18.90 -7.79 42.27
CA GLY A 204 -18.53 -6.47 42.85
C GLY A 204 -18.55 -5.39 41.74
N THR A 205 -19.39 -4.34 41.65
CA THR A 205 -20.29 -3.64 42.60
C THR A 205 -19.56 -2.99 43.79
N GLU A 206 -19.67 -1.68 44.14
CA GLU A 206 -20.36 -0.45 43.63
C GLU A 206 -19.33 0.74 43.63
N GLU A 207 -19.57 2.06 43.47
CA GLU A 207 -20.70 3.03 43.28
C GLU A 207 -20.13 4.34 42.64
N GLY A 208 -20.97 5.32 42.27
CA GLY A 208 -20.62 6.74 42.09
C GLY A 208 -20.74 7.24 40.64
N THR A 209 -21.61 8.18 40.21
CA THR A 209 -22.05 9.47 40.78
C THR A 209 -20.85 10.46 40.86
N THR A 210 -20.74 11.53 40.08
CA THR A 210 -21.68 12.68 39.90
C THR A 210 -21.74 13.29 38.49
N THR A 211 -22.85 13.98 38.19
CA THR A 211 -22.93 15.01 37.14
C THR A 211 -22.40 16.36 37.63
N GLU A 212 -21.60 17.06 36.84
CA GLU A 212 -21.51 18.53 36.92
C GLU A 212 -21.61 19.19 35.53
N THR A 213 -22.23 20.35 35.48
CA THR A 213 -22.30 21.25 34.33
C THR A 213 -22.24 22.68 34.85
N PRO A 214 -21.21 23.45 34.49
CA PRO A 214 -21.25 24.90 34.57
C PRO A 214 -21.62 25.48 33.20
N ALA A 215 -22.78 26.12 33.11
CA ALA A 215 -23.01 27.09 32.04
C ALA A 215 -22.25 28.38 32.36
N THR A 216 -21.75 29.07 31.32
CA THR A 216 -21.33 30.47 31.43
C THR A 216 -22.11 31.32 30.44
N GLU A 217 -22.67 32.43 30.94
CA GLU A 217 -23.55 33.30 30.16
C GLU A 217 -22.80 34.17 29.14
N SER A 218 -23.55 34.73 28.21
CA SER A 218 -23.09 35.80 27.33
C SER A 218 -22.62 37.03 28.11
N THR A 219 -21.65 37.77 27.57
CA THR A 219 -21.58 39.22 27.83
C THR A 219 -21.14 39.97 26.57
N LYS A 220 -22.15 40.55 25.90
CA LYS A 220 -22.11 41.75 25.04
C LYS A 220 -21.16 41.77 23.84
#